data_AF-A0A3Q1FRI2-F1
#
_entry.id   AF-A0A3Q1FRI2-F1
#
_cell.length_a   1.000
_cell.length_b   1.000
_cell.length_c   1.000
_cell.angle_alpha   90.00
_cell.angle_beta   90.00
_cell.angle_gamma   90.00
#
_symmetry.space_group_name_H-M   'P 1'
#
loop_
_entity.id
_entity.type
_entity.pdbx_description
1 polymer ?
#
loop_
_entity_poly.entity_id
_entity_poly.type
_entity_poly.pdbx_seq_one_letter_code
_entity_poly.pdbx_strand_id
1 'polypeptide(L)'
;MPRGGKKGHKGRSKQFSNPEEIDRQMKAQKELEENPGAEKESSAESDEDSSSEEESDSRKRSGVEGLIQIENPNRVSQKSKKVTELDVSAPRELSRREREEIEKQKSKERYMKLHLEGKTEQARADLARLAIIKKQREEAAKKRDELRKVG
;
A
#
# COMPACT_ATOMS: atom_id res chain seq x y z
N MET A 1 -46.20 -28.04 -15.90
CA MET A 1 -45.58 -27.64 -14.62
C MET A 1 -44.40 -26.73 -14.92
N PRO A 2 -44.44 -25.40 -14.66
CA PRO A 2 -43.30 -24.55 -14.94
C PRO A 2 -42.23 -24.68 -13.83
N ARG A 3 -40.98 -24.95 -14.24
CA ARG A 3 -39.81 -25.15 -13.38
C ARG A 3 -39.27 -23.81 -12.87
N GLY A 4 -38.82 -23.80 -11.62
CA GLY A 4 -38.46 -22.62 -10.83
C GLY A 4 -37.56 -21.60 -11.55
N GLY A 5 -38.01 -20.35 -11.52
CA GLY A 5 -37.26 -19.20 -12.07
C GLY A 5 -35.99 -18.92 -11.26
N LYS A 6 -34.90 -18.62 -11.99
CA LYS A 6 -33.60 -18.20 -11.43
C LYS A 6 -33.80 -16.98 -10.52
N LYS A 7 -33.32 -17.09 -9.27
CA LYS A 7 -33.33 -16.01 -8.27
C LYS A 7 -32.50 -14.84 -8.80
N GLY A 8 -33.16 -13.75 -9.21
CA GLY A 8 -32.47 -12.59 -9.75
C GLY A 8 -31.67 -11.88 -8.67
N HIS A 9 -30.35 -11.81 -8.81
CA HIS A 9 -29.47 -11.02 -7.94
C HIS A 9 -29.47 -9.52 -8.28
N LYS A 10 -30.62 -8.98 -8.73
CA LYS A 10 -30.74 -7.55 -9.01
C LYS A 10 -31.12 -6.83 -7.70
N GLY A 11 -30.21 -6.00 -7.20
CA GLY A 11 -30.51 -5.07 -6.09
C GLY A 11 -29.98 -5.46 -4.71
N ARG A 12 -29.03 -6.38 -4.59
CA ARG A 12 -28.31 -6.53 -3.32
C ARG A 12 -27.50 -5.25 -3.09
N SER A 13 -27.87 -4.49 -2.05
CA SER A 13 -27.18 -3.25 -1.67
C SER A 13 -25.68 -3.52 -1.56
N LYS A 14 -24.87 -2.63 -2.15
CA LYS A 14 -23.42 -2.70 -2.03
C LYS A 14 -23.09 -2.45 -0.56
N GLN A 15 -22.69 -3.50 0.13
CA GLN A 15 -22.13 -3.41 1.47
C GLN A 15 -20.69 -2.94 1.30
N PHE A 16 -20.37 -1.76 1.83
CA PHE A 16 -18.98 -1.31 1.90
C PHE A 16 -18.36 -1.96 3.14
N SER A 17 -17.24 -2.66 2.97
CA SER A 17 -16.49 -3.23 4.08
C SER A 17 -16.08 -2.12 5.05
N ASN A 18 -16.02 -2.43 6.34
CA ASN A 18 -15.55 -1.49 7.37
C ASN A 18 -14.07 -1.15 7.09
N PRO A 19 -13.62 0.12 7.25
CA PRO A 19 -12.22 0.50 7.07
C PRO A 19 -11.22 -0.40 7.79
N GLU A 20 -11.50 -0.84 9.01
CA GLU A 20 -10.62 -1.76 9.74
C GLU A 20 -10.47 -3.14 9.07
N GLU A 21 -11.52 -3.57 8.37
CA GLU A 21 -11.55 -4.85 7.68
C GLU A 21 -10.79 -4.79 6.35
N ILE A 22 -10.84 -3.63 5.67
CA ILE A 22 -10.04 -3.36 4.48
C ILE A 22 -8.55 -3.33 4.83
N ASP A 23 -8.19 -2.67 5.93
CA ASP A 23 -6.80 -2.60 6.40
C ASP A 23 -6.27 -3.99 6.80
N ARG A 24 -7.11 -4.81 7.45
CA ARG A 24 -6.76 -6.19 7.80
C ARG A 24 -6.52 -7.05 6.55
N GLN A 25 -7.37 -6.92 5.53
CA GLN A 25 -7.22 -7.66 4.26
C GLN A 25 -5.96 -7.26 3.51
N MET A 26 -5.67 -5.94 3.42
CA MET A 26 -4.44 -5.44 2.79
C MET A 26 -3.19 -5.90 3.54
N LYS A 27 -3.24 -5.94 4.87
CA LYS A 27 -2.14 -6.43 5.69
C LYS A 27 -1.91 -7.94 5.49
N ALA A 28 -2.97 -8.73 5.46
CA ALA A 28 -2.88 -10.17 5.22
C ALA A 28 -2.31 -10.48 3.82
N GLN A 29 -2.76 -9.77 2.78
CA GLN A 29 -2.20 -9.92 1.43
C GLN A 29 -0.71 -9.58 1.37
N LYS A 30 -0.31 -8.48 2.02
CA LYS A 30 1.09 -8.08 2.08
C LYS A 30 1.97 -9.11 2.81
N GLU A 31 1.46 -9.71 3.88
CA GLU A 31 2.16 -10.74 4.65
C GLU A 31 2.36 -12.04 3.84
N LEU A 32 1.34 -12.41 3.05
CA LEU A 32 1.41 -13.52 2.09
C LEU A 32 2.42 -13.27 0.94
N GLU A 33 2.50 -12.04 0.44
CA GLU A 33 3.51 -11.66 -0.57
C GLU A 33 4.93 -11.59 0.02
N GLU A 34 5.06 -11.19 1.28
CA GLU A 34 6.35 -11.10 1.99
C GLU A 34 6.89 -12.47 2.42
N ASN A 35 6.02 -13.45 2.71
CA ASN A 35 6.39 -14.82 3.06
C ASN A 35 5.62 -15.86 2.23
N PRO A 36 6.01 -16.13 0.97
CA PRO A 36 5.36 -17.11 0.11
C PRO A 36 5.52 -18.58 0.58
N GLY A 37 6.19 -18.82 1.71
CA GLY A 37 6.49 -20.15 2.26
C GLY A 37 5.71 -20.54 3.53
N ALA A 38 4.89 -19.66 4.10
CA ALA A 38 4.22 -19.92 5.39
C ALA A 38 2.84 -20.60 5.28
N GLU A 39 2.25 -20.68 4.09
CA GLU A 39 0.92 -21.26 3.88
C GLU A 39 0.94 -22.33 2.76
N LYS A 40 1.71 -23.41 2.94
CA LYS A 40 1.61 -24.62 2.12
C LYS A 40 1.01 -25.78 2.91
N GLU A 41 -0.18 -25.58 3.48
CA GLU A 41 -0.99 -26.68 4.05
C GLU A 41 -2.48 -26.54 3.74
N SER A 42 -2.87 -26.13 2.53
CA SER A 42 -4.13 -26.58 1.93
C SER A 42 -4.27 -26.10 0.49
N SER A 43 -4.63 -27.02 -0.40
CA SER A 43 -5.00 -26.82 -1.81
C SER A 43 -3.86 -26.94 -2.82
N ALA A 44 -3.39 -28.18 -2.98
CA ALA A 44 -2.94 -28.66 -4.28
C ALA A 44 -4.16 -28.83 -5.21
N GLU A 45 -4.23 -28.05 -6.29
CA GLU A 45 -4.78 -28.42 -7.60
C GLU A 45 -4.85 -27.20 -8.53
N SER A 46 -4.31 -27.40 -9.73
CA SER A 46 -4.82 -26.86 -11.00
C SER A 46 -4.13 -25.62 -11.61
N ASP A 47 -3.52 -25.90 -12.76
CA ASP A 47 -3.23 -25.07 -13.93
C ASP A 47 -2.07 -24.06 -13.92
N GLU A 48 -0.89 -24.65 -14.16
CA GLU A 48 0.23 -24.11 -14.92
C GLU A 48 -0.19 -23.88 -16.39
N ASP A 49 -0.54 -22.64 -16.76
CA ASP A 49 -0.32 -22.13 -18.13
C ASP A 49 -0.21 -20.60 -18.10
N SER A 50 0.94 -20.11 -17.63
CA SER A 50 1.37 -18.76 -17.97
C SER A 50 2.26 -18.86 -19.21
N SER A 51 1.62 -18.98 -20.38
CA SER A 51 2.28 -18.81 -21.67
C SER A 51 2.73 -17.34 -21.79
N SER A 52 3.89 -17.06 -21.21
CA SER A 52 4.63 -15.82 -21.39
C SER A 52 5.21 -15.81 -22.79
N GLU A 53 4.52 -15.17 -23.73
CA GLU A 53 5.02 -14.86 -25.08
C GLU A 53 6.10 -13.75 -25.02
N GLU A 54 7.23 -14.04 -24.40
CA GLU A 54 8.47 -13.27 -24.56
C GLU A 54 9.58 -14.18 -25.06
N GLU A 55 9.51 -14.52 -26.34
CA GLU A 55 10.67 -15.03 -27.09
C GLU A 55 10.47 -14.62 -28.54
N SER A 56 11.00 -13.46 -28.95
CA SER A 56 11.03 -13.07 -30.37
C SER A 56 12.38 -12.53 -30.83
N ASP A 57 13.46 -12.87 -30.14
CA ASP A 57 14.83 -12.61 -30.63
C ASP A 57 15.67 -13.89 -30.82
N SER A 58 15.27 -15.04 -30.24
CA SER A 58 15.95 -16.32 -30.45
C SER A 58 15.30 -17.20 -31.54
N ARG A 59 14.08 -16.87 -31.97
CA ARG A 59 13.41 -17.62 -33.04
C ARG A 59 14.25 -17.47 -34.31
N LYS A 60 14.64 -18.59 -34.90
CA LYS A 60 15.31 -18.63 -36.21
C LYS A 60 14.45 -17.84 -37.20
N ARG A 61 14.89 -16.62 -37.51
CA ARG A 61 14.21 -15.67 -38.42
C ARG A 61 13.85 -16.45 -39.69
N SER A 62 12.57 -16.62 -39.96
CA SER A 62 12.13 -17.49 -41.06
C SER A 62 11.81 -16.62 -42.27
N GLY A 63 12.35 -16.98 -43.44
CA GLY A 63 12.09 -16.25 -44.69
C GLY A 63 12.65 -14.82 -44.74
N VAL A 64 11.82 -13.87 -45.17
CA VAL A 64 12.21 -12.48 -45.53
C VAL A 64 12.31 -11.56 -44.31
N GLU A 65 11.87 -12.00 -43.13
CA GLU A 65 11.99 -11.27 -41.84
C GLU A 65 13.43 -10.89 -41.49
N GLY A 66 14.40 -11.57 -42.12
CA GLY A 66 15.83 -11.29 -42.02
C GLY A 66 16.34 -10.13 -42.86
N LEU A 67 15.70 -9.88 -44.00
CA LEU A 67 16.19 -9.05 -45.11
C LEU A 67 15.73 -7.59 -45.02
N ILE A 68 14.58 -7.35 -44.39
CA ILE A 68 14.01 -6.00 -44.28
C ILE A 68 14.67 -5.28 -43.09
N GLN A 69 15.26 -4.11 -43.36
CA GLN A 69 15.84 -3.25 -42.35
C GLN A 69 14.71 -2.55 -41.57
N ILE A 70 14.60 -2.84 -40.27
CA ILE A 70 13.60 -2.21 -39.41
C ILE A 70 14.19 -0.90 -38.87
N GLU A 71 13.90 0.22 -39.55
CA GLU A 71 14.24 1.59 -39.13
C GLU A 71 13.21 2.17 -38.15
N ASN A 72 12.86 1.44 -37.10
CA ASN A 72 12.00 1.97 -36.07
C ASN A 72 12.86 2.70 -35.02
N PRO A 73 12.77 4.04 -34.89
CA PRO A 73 13.58 4.82 -33.96
C PRO A 73 13.31 4.48 -32.48
N ASN A 74 12.15 3.88 -32.17
CA ASN A 74 11.81 3.40 -30.83
C ASN A 74 12.17 1.91 -30.62
N ARG A 75 12.77 1.24 -31.61
CA ARG A 75 13.13 -0.18 -31.49
C ARG A 75 14.37 -0.32 -30.63
N VAL A 76 14.16 -0.77 -29.40
CA VAL A 76 15.24 -1.09 -28.47
C VAL A 76 15.79 -2.47 -28.82
N SER A 77 17.01 -2.54 -29.35
CA SER A 77 17.70 -3.82 -29.56
C SER A 77 18.32 -4.29 -28.25
N GLN A 78 17.87 -5.44 -27.74
CA GLN A 78 18.43 -6.04 -26.54
C GLN A 78 19.81 -6.63 -26.88
N LYS A 79 20.88 -5.91 -26.53
CA LYS A 79 22.25 -6.43 -26.60
C LYS A 79 22.58 -7.06 -25.25
N SER A 80 22.98 -8.33 -25.25
CA SER A 80 23.42 -9.02 -24.04
C SER A 80 24.66 -8.32 -23.48
N LYS A 81 24.50 -7.65 -22.34
CA LYS A 81 25.62 -7.04 -21.61
C LYS A 81 26.29 -8.10 -20.75
N LYS A 82 27.62 -8.08 -20.69
CA LYS A 82 28.40 -8.97 -19.83
C LYS A 82 28.21 -8.54 -18.38
N VAL A 83 28.04 -9.51 -17.49
CA VAL A 83 27.79 -9.29 -16.04
C VAL A 83 28.89 -8.45 -15.38
N THR A 84 30.11 -8.50 -15.91
CA THR A 84 31.28 -7.72 -15.42
C THR A 84 31.21 -6.23 -15.70
N GLU A 85 30.35 -5.77 -16.62
CA GLU A 85 30.18 -4.37 -16.99
C GLU A 85 28.96 -3.72 -16.29
N LEU A 86 28.23 -4.48 -15.47
CA LEU A 86 27.13 -3.96 -14.67
C LEU A 86 27.70 -3.29 -13.42
N ASP A 87 27.73 -1.96 -13.42
CA ASP A 87 28.12 -1.16 -12.26
C ASP A 87 27.02 -1.21 -11.18
N VAL A 88 27.16 -2.15 -10.25
CA VAL A 88 26.22 -2.39 -9.15
C VAL A 88 26.28 -1.29 -8.08
N SER A 89 27.26 -0.37 -8.17
CA SER A 89 27.46 0.71 -7.21
C SER A 89 26.66 1.97 -7.53
N ALA A 90 26.06 2.08 -8.72
CA ALA A 90 25.22 3.23 -9.07
C ALA A 90 23.92 3.19 -8.23
N PRO A 91 23.50 4.30 -7.60
CA PRO A 91 22.26 4.34 -6.85
C PRO A 91 21.13 3.95 -7.78
N ARG A 92 20.54 2.78 -7.51
CA ARG A 92 19.42 2.23 -8.27
C ARG A 92 18.32 3.27 -8.20
N GLU A 93 18.07 3.96 -9.31
CA GLU A 93 17.01 4.93 -9.40
C GLU A 93 15.71 4.21 -9.08
N LEU A 94 15.22 4.42 -7.86
CA LEU A 94 14.01 3.80 -7.35
C LEU A 94 12.92 3.93 -8.41
N SER A 95 12.27 2.81 -8.72
CA SER A 95 11.20 2.74 -9.71
C SER A 95 10.17 3.82 -9.41
N ARG A 96 9.49 4.36 -10.42
CA ARG A 96 8.46 5.41 -10.26
C ARG A 96 7.49 5.08 -9.11
N ARG A 97 7.12 3.80 -8.99
CA ARG A 97 6.27 3.26 -7.92
C ARG A 97 6.92 3.37 -6.53
N GLU A 98 8.18 2.99 -6.41
CA GLU A 98 8.92 3.03 -5.14
C GLU A 98 9.12 4.46 -4.63
N ARG A 99 9.33 5.43 -5.54
CA ARG A 99 9.45 6.85 -5.17
C ARG A 99 8.16 7.40 -4.56
N GLU A 100 7.03 7.14 -5.21
CA GLU A 100 5.71 7.57 -4.71
C GLU A 100 5.37 6.89 -3.37
N GLU A 101 5.75 5.62 -3.19
CA GLU A 101 5.47 4.89 -1.96
C GLU A 101 6.31 5.40 -0.78
N ILE A 102 7.59 5.72 -1.00
CA ILE A 102 8.45 6.36 0.01
C ILE A 102 7.93 7.75 0.36
N GLU A 103 7.46 8.54 -0.60
CA GLU A 103 6.88 9.85 -0.32
C GLU A 103 5.56 9.75 0.45
N LYS A 104 4.74 8.75 0.14
CA LYS A 104 3.53 8.43 0.90
C LYS A 104 3.84 8.00 2.33
N GLN A 105 4.92 7.25 2.55
CA GLN A 105 5.37 6.90 3.89
C GLN A 105 5.88 8.13 4.65
N LYS A 106 6.75 8.93 4.03
CA LYS A 106 7.28 10.17 4.62
C LYS A 106 6.19 11.18 4.98
N SER A 107 5.17 11.33 4.14
CA SER A 107 4.05 12.24 4.41
C SER A 107 3.21 11.77 5.60
N LYS A 108 2.94 10.46 5.70
CA LYS A 108 2.27 9.87 6.86
C LYS A 108 3.09 10.06 8.13
N GLU A 109 4.38 9.75 8.10
CA GLU A 109 5.28 9.95 9.26
C GLU A 109 5.33 11.41 9.69
N ARG A 110 5.42 12.33 8.74
CA ARG A 110 5.39 13.77 9.02
C ARG A 110 4.07 14.19 9.66
N TYR A 111 2.94 13.70 9.16
CA TYR A 111 1.64 13.96 9.76
C TYR A 111 1.56 13.42 11.18
N MET A 112 1.96 12.17 11.40
CA MET A 112 1.99 11.54 12.73
C MET A 112 2.91 12.30 13.68
N LYS A 113 4.09 12.71 13.22
CA LYS A 113 5.02 13.53 14.00
C LYS A 113 4.40 14.87 14.40
N LEU A 114 3.79 15.60 13.46
CA LEU A 114 3.10 16.86 13.75
C LEU A 114 1.92 16.67 14.70
N HIS A 115 1.22 15.53 14.61
CA HIS A 115 0.11 15.20 15.51
C HIS A 115 0.60 14.95 16.93
N LEU A 116 1.67 14.16 17.09
CA LEU A 116 2.31 13.92 18.39
C LEU A 116 2.90 15.21 18.99
N GLU A 117 3.46 16.09 18.16
CA GLU A 117 3.93 17.41 18.57
C GLU A 117 2.79 18.37 18.96
N GLY A 118 1.53 17.99 18.79
CA GLY A 118 0.39 18.85 19.10
C GLY A 118 0.17 19.97 18.07
N LYS A 119 0.76 19.87 16.88
CA LYS A 119 0.68 20.90 15.84
C LYS A 119 -0.51 20.72 14.89
N THR A 120 -1.11 19.54 14.82
CA THR A 120 -2.36 19.33 14.08
C THR A 120 -3.53 19.98 14.83
N GLU A 121 -4.56 20.41 14.11
CA GLU A 121 -5.74 21.05 14.72
C GLU A 121 -6.43 20.14 15.75
N GLN A 122 -6.49 18.84 15.46
CA GLN A 122 -7.02 17.81 16.36
C GLN A 122 -6.23 17.76 17.68
N ALA A 123 -4.90 17.61 17.59
CA ALA A 123 -4.07 17.52 18.79
C ALA A 123 -4.05 18.83 19.58
N ARG A 124 -4.11 20.00 18.91
CA ARG A 124 -4.29 21.29 19.59
C ARG A 124 -5.60 21.35 20.35
N ALA A 125 -6.70 20.90 19.75
CA ALA A 125 -8.02 20.89 20.39
C ALA A 125 -8.03 19.96 21.62
N ASP A 126 -7.41 18.79 21.52
CA ASP A 126 -7.28 17.84 22.64
C ASP A 126 -6.42 18.42 23.77
N LEU A 127 -5.29 19.04 23.45
CA LEU A 127 -4.46 19.74 24.43
C LEU A 127 -5.20 20.90 25.10
N ALA A 128 -5.95 21.69 24.34
CA ALA A 128 -6.77 22.77 24.87
C ALA A 128 -7.86 22.24 25.82
N ARG A 129 -8.52 21.14 25.46
CA ARG A 129 -9.50 20.46 26.31
C ARG A 129 -8.87 19.97 27.61
N LEU A 130 -7.69 19.36 27.56
CA LEU A 130 -6.95 18.94 28.74
C LEU A 130 -6.53 20.13 29.62
N ALA A 131 -6.13 21.26 29.02
CA ALA A 131 -5.79 22.48 29.75
C ALA A 131 -6.99 23.05 30.51
N ILE A 132 -8.19 23.04 29.92
CA ILE A 132 -9.43 23.47 30.60
C ILE A 132 -9.71 22.59 31.81
N ILE A 133 -9.59 21.26 31.67
CA ILE A 133 -9.81 20.32 32.78
C ILE A 133 -8.79 20.54 33.90
N LYS A 134 -7.50 20.74 33.57
CA LYS A 134 -6.46 21.06 34.54
C LYS A 134 -6.79 22.33 35.32
N LYS A 135 -7.18 23.40 34.62
CA LYS A 135 -7.58 24.66 35.24
C LYS A 135 -8.78 24.50 36.18
N GLN A 136 -9.81 23.77 35.76
CA GLN A 136 -10.97 23.49 36.62
C GLN A 136 -10.60 22.69 37.87
N ARG A 137 -9.70 21.72 37.75
CA ARG A 137 -9.21 20.93 38.90
C ARG A 137 -8.40 21.78 39.86
N GLU A 138 -7.50 22.62 39.35
CA GLU A 138 -6.71 23.54 40.16
C GLU A 138 -7.57 24.57 40.88
N GLU A 139 -8.55 25.15 40.20
CA GLU A 139 -9.51 26.09 40.82
C GLU A 139 -10.36 25.41 41.88
N ALA A 140 -10.83 24.18 41.64
CA ALA A 140 -11.57 23.42 42.62
C ALA A 140 -10.71 23.05 43.84
N ALA A 141 -9.44 22.66 43.64
CA ALA A 141 -8.50 22.39 44.72
C ALA A 141 -8.23 23.65 45.56
N LYS A 142 -7.94 24.78 44.91
CA LYS A 142 -7.76 26.08 45.59
C LYS A 142 -8.99 26.48 46.40
N LYS A 143 -10.19 26.36 45.84
CA LYS A 143 -11.45 26.63 46.57
C LYS A 143 -11.61 25.72 47.79
N ARG A 144 -11.24 24.43 47.70
CA ARG A 144 -11.28 23.51 48.85
C ARG A 144 -10.27 23.89 49.92
N ASP A 145 -9.06 24.29 49.54
CA ASP A 145 -8.02 24.72 50.49
C ASP A 145 -8.38 26.04 51.18
N GLU A 146 -8.97 26.99 50.44
CA GLU A 146 -9.49 28.25 51.00
C GLU A 146 -10.61 28.01 52.01
N LEU A 147 -11.60 27.18 51.66
CA LEU A 147 -12.67 26.80 52.58
C LEU A 147 -12.14 26.08 53.83
N ARG A 148 -11.11 25.23 53.68
CA ARG A 148 -10.46 24.54 54.81
C ARG A 148 -9.64 25.48 55.69
N LYS A 149 -9.23 26.64 55.20
CA LYS A 149 -8.42 27.61 55.95
C LYS A 149 -9.26 28.68 56.66
N VAL A 150 -10.49 28.89 56.20
CA VAL A 150 -11.45 29.83 56.79
C VAL A 150 -12.33 29.17 57.86
N GLY A 151 -12.57 27.86 57.78
CA GLY A 151 -13.23 27.07 58.82
C GLY A 151 -12.25 26.49 59.83
#